data_AF-A0A480ABT6-F1
#
_entry.id   AF-A0A480ABT6-F1
#
_cell.length_a   1.000
_cell.length_b   1.000
_cell.length_c   1.000
_cell.angle_alpha   90.00
_cell.angle_beta   90.00
_cell.angle_gamma   90.00
#
_symmetry.space_group_name_H-M   'P 1'
#
loop_
_entity.id
_entity.type
_entity.pdbx_description
1 polymer ?
#
loop_
_entity_poly.entity_id
_entity_poly.type
_entity_poly.pdbx_seq_one_letter_code
_entity_poly.pdbx_strand_id
1 'polypeptide(L)'
;MLLAALSMAVGTVLIRFVCRYADPVTATGWHIILGGLPLWGISAVVENQQWQNLVLSDWLNLGYATIFGSAIAYGLFFYFASSGNLTSLSSLTFLTPVFALIFGHLFLAEVLTPIQWLGVMLTLISIYLINQRENLAGQNQKATINENTNQQKPVLEASVTKKL
;
A
#
# COMPACT_ATOMS: atom_id res chain seq x y z
N MET A 1 -2.54 16.15 9.86
CA MET A 1 -1.87 14.82 9.92
C MET A 1 -2.72 13.75 10.60
N LEU A 2 -3.28 13.97 11.80
CA LEU A 2 -4.11 12.95 12.49
C LEU A 2 -5.35 12.51 11.69
N LEU A 3 -6.14 13.46 11.18
CA LEU A 3 -7.32 13.14 10.35
C LEU A 3 -6.96 12.37 9.08
N ALA A 4 -5.82 12.70 8.46
CA ALA A 4 -5.33 12.00 7.27
C ALA A 4 -4.91 10.56 7.59
N ALA A 5 -4.16 10.36 8.69
CA ALA A 5 -3.77 9.03 9.15
C ALA A 5 -4.99 8.17 9.52
N LEU A 6 -5.97 8.75 10.22
CA LEU A 6 -7.23 8.08 10.55
C LEU A 6 -8.00 7.70 9.28
N SER A 7 -8.14 8.62 8.34
CA SER A 7 -8.79 8.36 7.06
C SER A 7 -8.09 7.24 6.28
N MET A 8 -6.77 7.21 6.28
CA MET A 8 -5.99 6.18 5.57
C MET A 8 -6.11 4.81 6.25
N ALA A 9 -6.10 4.76 7.58
CA ALA A 9 -6.35 3.54 8.33
C ALA A 9 -7.76 3.00 8.06
N VAL A 10 -8.79 3.86 8.09
CA VAL A 10 -10.17 3.46 7.79
C VAL A 10 -10.30 2.99 6.34
N GLY A 11 -9.72 3.71 5.37
CA GLY A 11 -9.78 3.34 3.96
C GLY A 11 -9.12 2.00 3.65
N THR A 12 -7.93 1.75 4.21
CA THR A 12 -7.21 0.47 4.02
C THR A 12 -7.88 -0.72 4.69
N VAL A 13 -8.64 -0.51 5.78
CA VAL A 13 -9.46 -1.56 6.39
C VAL A 13 -10.75 -1.77 5.59
N LEU A 14 -11.43 -0.69 5.19
CA LEU A 14 -12.72 -0.75 4.52
C LEU A 14 -12.63 -1.38 3.12
N ILE A 15 -11.51 -1.18 2.41
CA ILE A 15 -11.34 -1.68 1.04
C ILE A 15 -11.51 -3.20 0.94
N ARG A 16 -11.17 -3.97 1.99
CA ARG A 16 -11.37 -5.43 2.01
C ARG A 16 -12.85 -5.82 1.96
N PHE A 17 -13.71 -5.01 2.57
CA PHE A 17 -15.14 -5.25 2.57
C PHE A 17 -15.76 -4.87 1.23
N VAL A 18 -15.30 -3.75 0.64
CA VAL A 18 -15.77 -3.29 -0.67
C VAL A 18 -15.33 -4.26 -1.78
N CYS A 19 -14.10 -4.76 -1.72
CA CYS A 19 -13.56 -5.70 -2.71
C CYS A 19 -14.22 -7.08 -2.68
N ARG A 20 -15.08 -7.36 -1.68
CA ARG A 20 -15.92 -8.56 -1.69
C ARG A 20 -17.06 -8.48 -2.72
N TYR A 21 -17.47 -7.27 -3.10
CA TYR A 21 -18.62 -7.01 -3.98
C TYR A 21 -18.25 -6.30 -5.29
N ALA A 22 -17.07 -5.68 -5.36
CA ALA A 22 -16.57 -4.99 -6.55
C ALA A 22 -15.10 -5.30 -6.79
N ASP A 23 -14.65 -5.28 -8.05
CA ASP A 23 -13.23 -5.39 -8.38
C ASP A 23 -12.44 -4.20 -7.75
N PRO A 24 -11.24 -4.41 -7.20
CA PRO A 24 -10.40 -3.35 -6.62
C PRO A 24 -10.20 -2.14 -7.54
N VAL A 25 -10.12 -2.36 -8.86
CA VAL A 25 -9.97 -1.29 -9.85
C VAL A 25 -11.24 -0.45 -9.94
N THR A 26 -12.41 -1.09 -9.97
CA THR A 26 -13.72 -0.40 -9.99
C THR A 26 -13.96 0.38 -8.69
N ALA A 27 -13.58 -0.19 -7.54
CA ALA A 27 -13.65 0.49 -6.25
C ALA A 27 -12.78 1.76 -6.24
N THR A 28 -11.57 1.69 -6.81
CA THR A 28 -10.67 2.84 -6.94
C THR A 28 -11.23 3.89 -7.89
N GLY A 29 -11.86 3.48 -8.99
CA GLY A 29 -12.55 4.40 -9.91
C GLY A 29 -13.63 5.21 -9.20
N TRP A 30 -14.50 4.55 -8.43
CA TRP A 30 -15.50 5.23 -7.61
C TRP A 30 -14.88 6.14 -6.54
N HIS A 31 -13.79 5.72 -5.92
CA HIS A 31 -13.06 6.54 -4.95
C HIS A 31 -12.57 7.86 -5.58
N ILE A 32 -11.96 7.80 -6.77
CA ILE A 32 -11.45 8.98 -7.48
C ILE A 32 -12.60 9.91 -7.89
N ILE A 33 -13.73 9.37 -8.35
CA ILE A 33 -14.91 10.18 -8.70
C ILE A 33 -15.48 10.88 -7.46
N LEU A 34 -15.68 10.13 -6.37
CA LEU A 34 -16.24 10.65 -5.13
C LEU A 34 -15.32 11.66 -4.44
N GLY A 35 -14.00 11.52 -4.57
CA GLY A 35 -13.04 12.50 -4.07
C GLY A 35 -12.91 13.72 -4.98
N GLY A 36 -12.87 13.50 -6.29
CA GLY A 36 -12.65 14.55 -7.29
C GLY A 36 -13.84 15.48 -7.49
N LEU A 37 -15.07 14.98 -7.41
CA LEU A 37 -16.27 15.77 -7.67
C LEU A 37 -16.50 16.88 -6.63
N PRO A 38 -16.37 16.62 -5.31
CA PRO A 38 -16.39 17.68 -4.29
C PRO A 38 -15.22 18.67 -4.44
N LEU A 39 -14.02 18.18 -4.75
CA LEU A 39 -12.85 19.03 -4.98
C LEU A 39 -13.06 19.99 -6.15
N TRP A 40 -13.63 19.48 -7.25
CA TRP A 40 -14.00 20.28 -8.42
C TRP A 40 -15.04 21.35 -8.06
N GLY A 41 -16.07 20.98 -7.29
CA GLY A 41 -17.10 21.91 -6.82
C GLY A 41 -16.54 23.02 -5.91
N ILE A 42 -15.62 22.67 -5.00
CA ILE A 42 -14.96 23.66 -4.12
C ILE A 42 -14.04 24.58 -4.93
N SER A 43 -13.24 24.02 -5.85
CA SER A 43 -12.39 24.81 -6.75
C SER A 43 -13.21 25.85 -7.50
N ALA A 44 -14.39 25.49 -8.03
CA ALA A 44 -15.26 26.42 -8.76
C ALA A 44 -15.75 27.62 -7.93
N VAL A 45 -15.76 27.54 -6.60
CA VAL A 45 -16.22 28.61 -5.71
C VAL A 45 -15.06 29.39 -5.09
N VAL A 46 -13.93 28.72 -4.83
CA VAL A 46 -12.79 29.29 -4.10
C VAL A 46 -11.76 29.91 -5.04
N GLU A 47 -11.51 29.31 -6.19
CA GLU A 47 -10.46 29.75 -7.11
C GLU A 47 -11.03 30.70 -8.16
N ASN A 48 -10.30 31.79 -8.43
CA ASN A 48 -10.56 32.69 -9.54
C ASN A 48 -9.49 32.48 -10.62
N GLN A 49 -9.91 32.56 -11.89
CA GLN A 49 -9.06 32.40 -13.08
C GLN A 49 -8.49 30.98 -13.34
N GLN A 50 -9.22 29.89 -13.05
CA GLN A 50 -8.74 28.51 -13.33
C GLN A 50 -8.18 28.28 -14.74
N TRP A 51 -8.71 28.98 -15.73
CA TRP A 51 -8.39 28.76 -17.14
C TRP A 51 -7.37 29.76 -17.69
N GLN A 52 -7.03 30.82 -16.94
CA GLN A 52 -6.01 31.77 -17.38
C GLN A 52 -4.66 31.25 -16.87
N ASN A 53 -3.69 31.14 -17.78
CA ASN A 53 -2.33 30.60 -17.57
C ASN A 53 -2.13 29.09 -17.77
N LEU A 54 -3.12 28.34 -18.26
CA LEU A 54 -2.90 26.95 -18.64
C LEU A 54 -2.19 26.85 -20.00
N VAL A 55 -0.91 26.53 -19.99
CA VAL A 55 -0.13 26.22 -21.20
C VAL A 55 -0.24 24.73 -21.51
N LEU A 56 0.01 24.33 -22.76
CA LEU A 56 -0.02 22.92 -23.17
C LEU A 56 0.91 22.03 -22.32
N SER A 57 2.04 22.57 -21.85
CA SER A 57 2.95 21.88 -20.91
C SER A 57 2.26 21.52 -19.59
N ASP A 58 1.40 22.38 -19.07
CA ASP A 58 0.72 22.17 -17.80
C ASP A 58 -0.33 21.07 -17.93
N TRP A 59 -1.01 21.00 -19.08
CA TRP A 59 -1.90 19.89 -19.41
C TRP A 59 -1.18 18.55 -19.49
N LEU A 60 0.02 18.52 -20.06
CA LEU A 60 0.84 17.30 -20.11
C LEU A 60 1.31 16.89 -18.71
N ASN A 61 1.76 17.85 -17.89
CA ASN A 61 2.17 17.61 -16.50
C ASN A 61 0.99 17.10 -15.65
N LEU A 62 -0.19 17.70 -15.81
CA LEU A 62 -1.41 17.27 -15.13
C LEU A 62 -1.84 15.88 -15.59
N GLY A 63 -1.78 15.59 -16.89
CA GLY A 63 -2.05 14.27 -17.44
C GLY A 63 -1.10 13.21 -16.89
N TYR A 64 0.20 13.52 -16.85
CA TYR A 64 1.22 12.64 -16.25
C TYR A 64 0.93 12.37 -14.77
N ALA A 65 0.70 13.41 -13.98
CA ALA A 65 0.41 13.28 -12.54
C ALA A 65 -0.90 12.50 -12.27
N THR A 66 -1.92 12.72 -13.10
CA THR A 66 -3.22 12.05 -12.96
C THR A 66 -3.13 10.57 -13.31
N ILE A 67 -2.43 10.22 -14.40
CA ILE A 67 -2.32 8.83 -14.86
C ILE A 67 -1.36 8.04 -13.96
N PHE A 68 -0.12 8.49 -13.83
CA PHE A 68 0.91 7.75 -13.12
C PHE A 68 0.83 7.95 -11.60
N GLY A 69 0.69 9.20 -11.17
CA GLY A 69 0.67 9.55 -9.74
C GLY A 69 -0.63 9.21 -9.03
N SER A 70 -1.75 9.13 -9.76
CA SER A 70 -3.06 8.84 -9.17
C SER A 70 -3.66 7.52 -9.64
N ALA A 71 -4.09 7.40 -10.90
CA ALA A 71 -4.86 6.25 -11.36
C ALA A 71 -4.09 4.92 -11.22
N ILE A 72 -2.87 4.87 -11.74
CA ILE A 72 -2.02 3.66 -11.66
C ILE A 72 -1.57 3.43 -10.22
N ALA A 73 -1.01 4.45 -9.55
CA ALA A 73 -0.48 4.31 -8.20
C ALA A 73 -1.54 3.86 -7.18
N TYR A 74 -2.70 4.53 -7.12
CA TYR A 74 -3.78 4.15 -6.21
C TYR A 74 -4.45 2.84 -6.61
N GLY A 75 -4.61 2.57 -7.91
CA GLY A 75 -5.14 1.29 -8.39
C GLY A 75 -4.28 0.12 -7.90
N LEU A 76 -2.96 0.23 -8.04
CA LEU A 76 -2.02 -0.78 -7.56
C LEU A 76 -2.00 -0.86 -6.03
N PHE A 77 -2.04 0.28 -5.34
CA PHE A 77 -2.10 0.34 -3.87
C PHE A 77 -3.33 -0.41 -3.33
N PHE A 78 -4.53 -0.11 -3.83
CA PHE A 78 -5.75 -0.75 -3.37
C PHE A 78 -5.86 -2.21 -3.84
N TYR A 79 -5.33 -2.53 -5.02
CA TYR A 79 -5.19 -3.91 -5.47
C TYR A 79 -4.34 -4.73 -4.48
N PHE A 80 -3.16 -4.25 -4.10
CA PHE A 80 -2.32 -4.93 -3.10
C PHE A 80 -2.94 -4.91 -1.70
N ALA A 81 -3.69 -3.87 -1.33
CA ALA A 81 -4.42 -3.83 -0.07
C ALA A 81 -5.55 -4.87 0.00
N SER A 82 -6.19 -5.17 -1.13
CA SER A 82 -7.25 -6.17 -1.24
C SER A 82 -6.74 -7.62 -1.27
N SER A 83 -5.56 -7.87 -1.83
CA SER A 83 -5.02 -9.24 -2.02
C SER A 83 -4.46 -9.89 -0.74
N GLY A 84 -4.57 -9.21 0.41
CA GLY A 84 -4.34 -9.79 1.73
C GLY A 84 -2.88 -9.81 2.21
N ASN A 85 -1.91 -9.44 1.37
CA ASN A 85 -0.51 -9.32 1.79
C ASN A 85 -0.25 -7.94 2.45
N LEU A 86 -0.73 -7.77 3.68
CA LEU A 86 -0.52 -6.56 4.48
C LEU A 86 0.94 -6.19 4.62
N THR A 87 1.81 -7.20 4.69
CA THR A 87 3.23 -6.98 4.95
C THR A 87 3.90 -6.36 3.73
N SER A 88 3.65 -6.89 2.53
CA SER A 88 4.15 -6.27 1.29
C SER A 88 3.62 -4.85 1.09
N LEU A 89 2.33 -4.60 1.40
CA LEU A 89 1.79 -3.23 1.31
C LEU A 89 2.46 -2.27 2.31
N SER A 90 2.67 -2.73 3.55
CA SER A 90 3.31 -1.93 4.59
C SER A 90 4.76 -1.63 4.24
N SER A 91 5.52 -2.64 3.81
CA SER A 91 6.90 -2.48 3.33
C SER A 91 6.98 -1.51 2.14
N LEU A 92 6.06 -1.62 1.17
CA LEU A 92 6.01 -0.71 0.03
C LEU A 92 5.75 0.74 0.45
N THR A 93 4.83 0.95 1.41
CA THR A 93 4.50 2.28 1.94
C THR A 93 5.68 2.88 2.69
N PHE A 94 6.42 2.09 3.47
CA PHE A 94 7.64 2.55 4.14
C PHE A 94 8.79 2.82 3.18
N LEU A 95 8.79 2.20 2.00
CA LEU A 95 9.81 2.43 0.97
C LEU A 95 9.53 3.70 0.14
N THR A 96 8.29 4.19 0.14
CA THR A 96 7.90 5.43 -0.57
C THR A 96 8.81 6.63 -0.27
N PRO A 97 9.10 7.01 0.99
CA PRO A 97 10.02 8.13 1.28
C PRO A 97 11.45 7.90 0.78
N VAL A 98 11.92 6.64 0.74
CA VAL A 98 13.24 6.31 0.20
C VAL A 98 13.27 6.57 -1.30
N PHE A 99 12.27 6.09 -2.05
CA PHE A 99 12.15 6.39 -3.47
C PHE A 99 12.00 7.89 -3.74
N ALA A 100 11.19 8.58 -2.96
CA ALA A 100 11.00 10.02 -3.08
C ALA A 100 12.33 10.78 -2.97
N LEU A 101 13.15 10.44 -1.99
CA LEU A 101 14.47 11.05 -1.79
C LEU A 101 15.47 10.69 -2.89
N ILE A 102 15.51 9.45 -3.34
CA ILE A 102 16.39 9.01 -4.44
C ILE A 102 16.02 9.73 -5.74
N PHE A 103 14.73 9.79 -6.07
CA PHE A 103 14.26 10.47 -7.27
C PHE A 103 14.36 11.99 -7.17
N GLY A 104 14.19 12.58 -5.99
CA GLY A 104 14.47 14.00 -5.73
C GLY A 104 15.94 14.34 -6.00
N HIS A 105 16.87 13.53 -5.50
CA HIS A 105 18.29 13.70 -5.82
C HIS A 105 18.57 13.54 -7.32
N LEU A 106 18.01 12.51 -7.97
CA LEU A 106 18.36 12.16 -9.35
C LEU A 106 17.72 13.10 -10.39
N PHE A 107 16.44 13.43 -10.22
CA PHE A 107 15.68 14.21 -11.20
C PHE A 107 15.60 15.70 -10.86
N LEU A 108 15.58 16.06 -9.57
CA LEU A 108 15.51 17.46 -9.12
C LEU A 108 16.90 18.01 -8.71
N ALA A 109 17.96 17.17 -8.76
CA ALA A 109 19.31 17.53 -8.35
C ALA A 109 19.39 18.05 -6.89
N GLU A 110 18.48 17.58 -6.02
CA GLU A 110 18.48 17.97 -4.61
C GLU A 110 19.69 17.42 -3.88
N VAL A 111 20.38 18.25 -3.11
CA VAL A 111 21.55 17.82 -2.31
C VAL A 111 21.06 17.30 -0.97
N LEU A 112 21.18 15.99 -0.75
CA LEU A 112 20.81 15.38 0.52
C LEU A 112 21.87 15.65 1.57
N THR A 113 21.42 16.19 2.70
CA THR A 113 22.24 16.33 3.89
C THR A 113 22.62 14.96 4.47
N PRO A 114 23.75 14.85 5.20
CA PRO A 114 24.15 13.59 5.85
C PRO A 114 23.08 13.02 6.81
N ILE A 115 22.29 13.89 7.46
CA ILE A 115 21.22 13.45 8.36
C ILE A 115 20.02 12.84 7.60
N GLN A 116 19.72 13.32 6.39
CA GLN A 116 18.70 12.71 5.53
C GLN A 116 19.14 11.32 5.06
N TRP A 117 20.43 11.14 4.73
CA TRP A 117 20.99 9.83 4.42
C TRP A 117 20.90 8.85 5.59
N LEU A 118 21.14 9.32 6.82
CA LEU A 118 20.90 8.49 8.01
C LEU A 118 19.44 8.08 8.15
N GLY A 119 18.49 8.99 7.88
CA GLY A 119 17.06 8.68 7.85
C GLY A 119 16.69 7.60 6.82
N VAL A 120 17.28 7.67 5.61
CA VAL A 120 17.12 6.65 4.57
C VAL A 120 17.62 5.29 5.05
N MET A 121 18.84 5.25 5.60
CA MET A 121 19.43 3.99 6.11
C MET A 121 18.61 3.39 7.24
N LEU A 122 18.15 4.21 8.18
CA LEU A 122 17.30 3.76 9.28
C LEU A 122 15.96 3.20 8.79
N THR A 123 15.36 3.81 7.77
CA THR A 123 14.12 3.34 7.14
C THR A 123 14.33 1.97 6.48
N LEU A 124 15.43 1.81 5.73
CA LEU A 124 15.78 0.53 5.09
C LEU A 124 16.01 -0.59 6.13
N ILE A 125 16.74 -0.30 7.21
CA ILE A 125 16.95 -1.26 8.31
C ILE A 125 15.61 -1.65 8.94
N SER A 126 14.72 -0.69 9.16
CA SER A 126 13.39 -0.94 9.74
C SER A 126 12.55 -1.87 8.85
N ILE A 127 12.55 -1.64 7.53
CA ILE A 127 11.85 -2.49 6.57
C ILE A 127 12.43 -3.91 6.56
N TYR A 128 13.76 -4.03 6.58
CA TYR A 128 14.46 -5.31 6.62
C TYR A 128 14.05 -6.14 7.85
N LEU A 129 14.06 -5.52 9.03
CA LEU A 129 13.66 -6.18 10.29
C LEU A 129 12.19 -6.62 10.28
N ILE A 130 11.28 -5.79 9.73
CA ILE A 130 9.86 -6.12 9.61
C ILE A 130 9.66 -7.34 8.69
N ASN A 131 10.34 -7.39 7.55
CA ASN A 131 10.24 -8.50 6.61
C ASN A 131 10.82 -9.80 7.21
N GLN A 132 11.91 -9.70 7.99
CA GLN A 132 12.51 -10.86 8.65
C GLN A 132 11.57 -11.50 9.69
N ARG A 133 10.85 -10.68 10.48
CA ARG A 133 9.89 -11.18 11.47
C ARG A 133 8.79 -12.02 10.83
N GLU A 134 8.29 -11.62 9.66
CA GLU A 134 7.26 -12.38 8.95
C GLU A 134 7.78 -13.74 8.46
N ASN A 135 8.99 -13.78 7.89
CA ASN A 135 9.63 -15.03 7.48
C ASN A 135 9.79 -16.01 8.67
N LEU A 136 10.19 -15.49 9.83
CA LEU A 136 10.35 -16.28 11.06
C LEU A 136 9.01 -16.73 11.65
N ALA A 137 7.97 -15.90 11.58
CA ALA A 137 6.62 -16.26 12.03
C ALA A 137 5.97 -17.33 11.12
N GLY A 138 6.13 -17.20 9.79
CA GLY A 138 5.65 -18.17 8.82
C GLY A 138 6.36 -19.53 8.89
N GLN A 139 7.65 -19.55 9.23
CA GLN A 139 8.40 -20.78 9.50
C GLN A 139 7.92 -21.48 10.78
N ASN A 140 7.70 -20.73 11.87
CA ASN A 140 7.17 -21.29 13.11
C ASN A 140 5.79 -21.92 12.91
N GLN A 141 4.89 -21.25 12.19
CA GLN A 141 3.53 -21.77 11.94
C GLN A 141 3.52 -23.05 11.08
N LYS A 142 4.40 -23.15 10.08
CA LYS A 142 4.58 -24.39 9.30
C LYS A 142 5.17 -25.52 10.13
N ALA A 143 6.10 -25.23 11.05
CA ALA A 143 6.67 -26.21 11.96
C ALA A 143 5.60 -26.78 12.92
N THR A 144 4.75 -25.93 13.52
CA THR A 144 3.69 -26.38 14.44
C THR A 144 2.61 -27.22 13.74
N ILE A 145 2.26 -26.88 12.48
CA ILE A 145 1.29 -27.66 11.70
C ILE A 145 1.86 -29.04 11.33
N ASN A 146 3.14 -29.12 10.96
CA ASN A 146 3.78 -30.40 10.65
C ASN A 146 3.95 -31.29 11.90
N GLU A 147 4.26 -30.72 13.06
CA GLU A 147 4.30 -31.47 14.32
C GLU A 147 2.92 -32.04 14.68
N ASN A 148 1.87 -31.23 14.63
CA ASN A 148 0.50 -31.70 14.93
C ASN A 148 0.02 -32.75 13.92
N THR A 149 0.34 -32.60 12.63
CA THR A 149 -0.02 -33.57 11.59
C THR A 149 0.71 -34.91 11.77
N ASN A 150 2.00 -34.87 12.14
CA ASN A 150 2.79 -36.07 12.40
C ASN A 150 2.43 -36.76 13.72
N GLN A 151 1.94 -36.04 14.73
CA GLN A 151 1.44 -36.66 15.97
C GLN A 151 0.04 -37.26 15.80
N GLN A 152 -0.80 -36.67 14.94
CA GLN A 152 -2.17 -37.14 14.75
C GLN A 152 -2.26 -38.39 13.86
N LYS A 153 -1.34 -38.57 12.90
CA LYS A 153 -1.26 -39.76 12.04
C LYS A 153 -1.14 -41.10 12.81
N PRO A 154 -0.20 -41.28 13.75
CA PRO A 154 -0.05 -42.54 14.48
C PRO A 154 -1.18 -42.79 15.48
N VAL A 155 -1.80 -41.75 16.04
CA VAL A 155 -2.95 -41.89 16.96
C VAL A 155 -4.20 -42.33 16.21
N LEU A 156 -4.43 -41.80 15.00
CA LEU A 156 -5.55 -42.19 14.14
C LEU A 156 -5.38 -43.64 13.65
N GLU A 157 -4.18 -44.05 13.25
CA GLU A 157 -3.94 -45.44 12.85
C GLU A 157 -4.08 -46.41 14.04
N ALA A 158 -3.52 -46.09 15.21
CA ALA A 158 -3.64 -46.96 16.39
C ALA A 158 -5.09 -47.12 16.89
N SER A 159 -5.97 -46.12 16.66
CA SER A 159 -7.39 -46.20 17.04
C SER A 159 -8.26 -46.90 16.00
N VAL A 160 -7.86 -46.91 14.72
CA VAL A 160 -8.52 -47.71 13.66
C VAL A 160 -8.17 -49.19 13.78
N THR A 161 -6.91 -49.54 14.07
CA THR A 161 -6.48 -50.94 14.22
C THR A 161 -7.05 -51.62 15.46
N LYS A 162 -7.43 -50.86 16.50
CA LYS A 162 -8.03 -51.39 17.74
C LYS A 162 -9.55 -51.64 17.63
N LYS A 163 -10.16 -51.23 16.51
CA LYS A 163 -11.62 -51.35 16.24
C LYS A 163 -11.97 -52.47 15.25
N LEU A 164 -10.95 -53.19 14.74
CA LEU A 164 -11.03 -54.41 13.95
C LEU A 164 -10.64 -55.60 14.84
#